data_AF-A0A1C6M6M8-F1
#
_entry.id   AF-A0A1C6M6M8-F1
#
_cell.length_a   1.000
_cell.length_b   1.000
_cell.length_c   1.000
_cell.angle_alpha   90.00
_cell.angle_beta   90.00
_cell.angle_gamma   90.00
#
_symmetry.space_group_name_H-M   'P 1'
#
loop_
_entity.id
_entity.type
_entity.pdbx_description
1 polymer ?
#
loop_
_entity_poly.entity_id
_entity_poly.type
_entity_poly.pdbx_seq_one_letter_code
_entity_poly.pdbx_strand_id
1 'polypeptide(L)'
;MQTRTLQEVRRAFEEHGLTVAEWAQAKGFKQDMVYAVLLGRARGLRGEAHKIALALGLKGPAQTESPLVWLSEEESNEVTQEKETPMADG
;
A
#
# COMPACT_ATOMS: atom_id res chain seq x y z
N MET A 1 12.32 12.40 -4.32
CA MET A 1 10.87 12.63 -4.45
C MET A 1 10.44 13.66 -3.41
N GLN A 2 9.81 14.75 -3.83
CA GLN A 2 9.37 15.84 -2.93
C GLN A 2 8.27 15.30 -2.02
N THR A 3 8.53 15.20 -0.72
CA THR A 3 7.52 14.82 0.27
C THR A 3 6.77 16.10 0.64
N ARG A 4 5.48 16.17 0.33
CA ARG A 4 4.68 17.36 0.67
C ARG A 4 4.42 17.37 2.17
N THR A 5 4.37 18.57 2.74
CA THR A 5 3.96 18.80 4.13
C THR A 5 2.43 18.83 4.23
N LEU A 6 1.91 18.61 5.44
CA LEU A 6 0.47 18.70 5.72
C LEU A 6 -0.11 20.07 5.35
N GLN A 7 0.69 21.13 5.51
CA GLN A 7 0.31 22.50 5.16
C GLN A 7 0.19 22.68 3.65
N GLU A 8 1.12 22.14 2.86
CA GLU A 8 1.04 22.19 1.40
C GLU A 8 -0.16 21.42 0.86
N VAL A 9 -0.49 20.28 1.47
CA VAL A 9 -1.69 19.51 1.09
C VAL A 9 -2.97 20.29 1.40
N ARG A 10 -3.06 20.95 2.56
CA ARG A 10 -4.18 21.83 2.90
C ARG A 10 -4.32 22.98 1.91
N ARG A 11 -3.22 23.65 1.61
CA ARG A 11 -3.19 24.72 0.62
C ARG A 11 -3.62 24.24 -0.76
N ALA A 12 -3.21 23.04 -1.17
CA ALA A 12 -3.66 22.46 -2.45
C ALA A 12 -5.18 22.26 -2.47
N PHE A 13 -5.79 21.81 -1.37
CA PHE A 13 -7.24 21.72 -1.26
C PHE A 13 -7.91 23.10 -1.39
N GLU A 14 -7.38 24.12 -0.71
CA GLU A 14 -7.88 25.50 -0.79
C GLU A 14 -7.75 26.10 -2.19
N GLU A 15 -6.59 25.93 -2.84
CA GLU A 15 -6.32 26.46 -4.19
C GLU A 15 -7.21 25.82 -5.27
N HIS A 16 -7.62 24.57 -5.08
CA HIS A 16 -8.49 23.85 -6.01
C HIS A 16 -9.97 23.93 -5.63
N GLY A 17 -10.31 24.57 -4.50
CA GLY A 17 -11.68 24.66 -3.99
C GLY A 17 -12.28 23.30 -3.61
N LEU A 18 -11.45 22.30 -3.30
CA LEU A 18 -11.86 20.94 -2.96
C LEU A 18 -11.91 20.77 -1.44
N THR A 19 -13.00 20.23 -0.92
CA THR A 19 -13.06 19.87 0.49
C THR A 19 -12.38 18.53 0.77
N VAL A 20 -11.85 18.37 1.98
CA VAL A 20 -11.33 17.07 2.47
C VAL A 20 -12.40 15.98 2.39
N ALA A 21 -13.66 16.36 2.62
CA ALA A 21 -14.81 15.47 2.56
C ALA A 21 -15.05 14.92 1.14
N GLU A 22 -15.08 15.80 0.14
CA GLU A 22 -15.24 15.43 -1.27
C GLU A 22 -14.08 14.58 -1.76
N TRP A 23 -12.84 14.97 -1.41
CA TRP A 23 -11.66 14.21 -1.78
C TRP A 23 -11.67 12.80 -1.16
N ALA A 24 -12.04 12.69 0.11
CA ALA A 24 -12.15 11.41 0.80
C ALA A 24 -13.22 10.52 0.15
N GLN A 25 -14.40 11.06 -0.16
CA GLN A 25 -15.47 10.35 -0.86
C GLN A 25 -15.03 9.88 -2.25
N ALA A 26 -14.39 10.76 -3.04
CA ALA A 26 -13.88 10.43 -4.37
C ALA A 26 -12.83 9.31 -4.35
N LYS A 27 -12.09 9.17 -3.25
CA LYS A 27 -11.08 8.10 -3.06
C LYS A 27 -11.61 6.88 -2.29
N GLY A 28 -12.83 6.93 -1.75
CA GLY A 28 -13.41 5.87 -0.93
C GLY A 28 -12.81 5.76 0.47
N PHE A 29 -12.26 6.85 1.01
CA PHE A 29 -11.71 6.91 2.37
C PHE A 29 -12.69 7.53 3.38
N LYS A 30 -12.54 7.18 4.65
CA LYS A 30 -13.27 7.83 5.74
C LYS A 30 -12.76 9.25 5.97
N GLN A 31 -13.66 10.24 5.95
CA GLN A 31 -13.34 11.65 6.18
C GLN A 31 -12.59 11.87 7.49
N ASP A 32 -13.05 11.23 8.59
CA ASP A 32 -12.41 11.30 9.90
C ASP A 32 -10.95 10.84 9.86
N MET A 33 -10.65 9.80 9.07
CA MET A 33 -9.28 9.32 8.92
C MET A 33 -8.41 10.27 8.12
N VAL A 34 -8.95 10.88 7.06
CA VAL A 34 -8.21 11.89 6.29
C VAL A 34 -7.91 13.10 7.16
N TYR A 35 -8.88 13.58 7.95
CA TYR A 35 -8.64 14.63 8.93
C TYR A 35 -7.62 14.23 10.00
N ALA A 36 -7.67 13.00 10.51
CA ALA A 36 -6.69 12.52 11.49
C ALA A 36 -5.26 12.51 10.94
N VAL A 37 -5.08 12.20 9.65
CA VAL A 37 -3.78 12.29 8.96
C VAL A 37 -3.36 13.75 8.77
N LEU A 38 -4.27 14.61 8.29
CA LEU A 38 -4.00 16.04 8.08
C LEU A 38 -3.70 16.81 9.38
N LEU A 39 -4.25 16.35 10.51
CA LEU A 39 -4.00 16.90 11.85
C LEU A 39 -2.74 16.30 12.50
N GLY A 40 -2.10 15.30 11.88
CA GLY A 40 -0.93 14.62 12.43
C GLY A 40 -1.23 13.64 13.57
N ARG A 41 -2.51 13.38 13.90
CA ARG A 41 -2.90 12.35 14.87
C ARG A 41 -2.62 10.94 14.36
N ALA A 42 -2.81 10.70 13.07
CA ALA A 42 -2.53 9.43 12.42
C ALA A 42 -1.24 9.53 11.57
N ARG A 43 -0.17 8.86 12.01
CA ARG A 43 1.15 8.89 11.33
C ARG A 43 1.19 8.12 9.99
N GLY A 44 0.11 7.47 9.56
CA GLY A 44 0.06 6.76 8.28
C GLY A 44 1.01 5.55 8.18
N LEU A 45 1.26 4.87 9.30
CA LEU A 45 2.22 3.77 9.37
C LEU A 45 1.69 2.45 8.79
N ARG A 46 0.36 2.24 8.82
CA ARG A 46 -0.29 1.01 8.35
C ARG A 46 -1.75 1.27 7.95
N GLY A 47 -2.34 0.31 7.24
CA GLY A 47 -3.77 0.28 6.92
C GLY A 47 -4.23 1.47 6.07
N GLU A 48 -5.44 1.97 6.33
CA GLU A 48 -6.07 3.05 5.56
C GLU A 48 -5.29 4.37 5.65
N ALA A 49 -4.78 4.71 6.85
CA ALA A 49 -3.97 5.92 7.05
C ALA A 49 -2.69 5.91 6.19
N HIS A 50 -2.09 4.73 5.95
CA HIS A 50 -0.95 4.60 5.05
C HIS A 50 -1.34 4.91 3.61
N LYS A 51 -2.46 4.34 3.14
CA LYS A 51 -3.00 4.58 1.79
C LYS A 51 -3.33 6.06 1.57
N ILE A 52 -3.91 6.73 2.57
CA ILE A 52 -4.20 8.17 2.53
C ILE A 52 -2.90 8.97 2.43
N ALA A 53 -1.89 8.66 3.24
CA ALA A 53 -0.61 9.37 3.22
C ALA A 53 0.11 9.24 1.85
N LEU A 54 0.04 8.07 1.21
CA LEU A 54 0.52 7.87 -0.16
C LEU A 54 -0.29 8.68 -1.18
N ALA A 55 -1.61 8.63 -1.09
CA ALA A 55 -2.51 9.32 -2.02
C ALA A 55 -2.36 10.85 -1.96
N LEU A 56 -2.07 11.41 -0.79
CA LEU A 56 -1.80 12.84 -0.59
C LEU A 56 -0.35 13.24 -0.95
N GLY A 57 0.53 12.28 -1.21
CA GLY A 57 1.96 12.54 -1.45
C GLY A 57 2.71 13.01 -0.19
N LEU A 58 2.16 12.72 1.00
CA LEU A 58 2.78 12.97 2.30
C LEU A 58 3.87 11.94 2.63
N LYS A 59 3.84 10.78 1.95
CA LYS A 59 4.82 9.72 2.10
C LYS A 59 5.08 9.06 0.74
N GLY A 60 6.31 8.61 0.51
CA GLY A 60 6.67 7.82 -0.67
C GLY A 60 6.23 6.35 -0.54
N PRO A 61 6.02 5.64 -1.67
CA PRO A 61 5.72 4.21 -1.66
C PRO A 61 6.82 3.42 -0.94
N ALA A 62 6.44 2.31 -0.32
CA ALA A 62 7.43 1.41 0.28
C ALA A 62 8.43 0.97 -0.79
N GLN A 63 9.72 1.12 -0.51
CA GLN A 63 10.81 0.68 -1.39
C GLN A 63 11.19 -0.78 -1.11
N THR A 64 10.57 -1.39 -0.09
CA THR A 64 10.79 -2.78 0.34
C THR A 64 9.61 -3.62 -0.11
N GLU A 65 9.90 -4.83 -0.58
CA GLU A 65 8.91 -5.84 -0.92
C GLU A 65 7.97 -6.14 0.26
N SER A 66 6.72 -6.51 -0.06
CA SER A 66 5.73 -6.82 0.96
C SER A 66 6.17 -8.09 1.70
N PRO A 67 6.19 -8.12 3.05
CA PRO A 67 6.52 -9.33 3.81
C PRO A 67 5.52 -10.48 3.60
N LEU A 68 4.40 -10.23 2.91
CA LEU A 68 3.46 -11.27 2.48
C LEU A 68 3.94 -12.05 1.24
N VAL A 69 4.95 -11.54 0.51
CA VAL A 69 5.56 -12.26 -0.62
C VAL A 69 6.21 -13.56 -0.13
N TRP A 70 6.86 -13.52 1.04
CA TRP A 70 7.52 -14.68 1.64
C TRP A 70 6.59 -15.80 2.09
N LEU A 71 5.27 -15.55 2.16
CA LEU A 71 4.26 -16.56 2.47
C LEU A 71 3.75 -17.30 1.23
N SER A 72 4.16 -16.89 0.03
CA SER A 72 3.65 -17.42 -1.24
C SER A 72 4.56 -18.47 -1.88
N GLU A 73 5.78 -18.66 -1.37
CA GLU A 73 6.78 -19.57 -1.96
C GLU A 73 6.66 -21.02 -1.47
N GLU A 74 5.85 -21.31 -0.45
CA GLU A 74 5.77 -22.66 0.14
C GLU A 74 4.76 -23.60 -0.56
N GLU A 75 3.98 -23.12 -1.54
CA GLU A 75 2.87 -23.90 -2.13
C GLU A 75 3.11 -24.38 -3.58
N SER A 76 4.34 -24.31 -4.10
CA SER A 76 4.65 -24.70 -5.49
C SER A 76 5.71 -25.81 -5.65
N ASN A 77 5.97 -26.60 -4.61
CA ASN A 77 6.85 -27.76 -4.73
C ASN A 77 6.12 -29.07 -4.41
N GLU A 78 5.12 -29.42 -5.22
CA GLU A 78 4.64 -30.80 -5.26
C GLU A 78 5.61 -31.62 -6.11
N VAL A 79 6.46 -32.36 -5.39
CA VAL A 79 7.29 -33.45 -5.89
C VAL A 79 6.39 -34.59 -6.35
N THR A 80 6.53 -35.02 -7.61
CA THR A 80 6.27 -36.41 -7.96
C THR A 80 7.40 -36.94 -8.86
N GLN A 81 8.35 -37.59 -8.20
CA GLN A 81 9.31 -38.49 -8.82
C GLN A 81 8.56 -39.75 -9.28
N GLU A 82 8.50 -39.98 -10.59
CA GLU A 82 8.16 -41.30 -11.15
C GLU A 82 9.37 -41.86 -11.93
N LYS A 83 10.24 -42.49 -11.14
CA LYS A 83 10.98 -43.74 -11.37
C LYS A 83 11.42 -44.07 -12.81
N GLU A 84 12.73 -43.93 -12.99
CA GLU A 84 13.55 -44.70 -13.92
C GLU A 84 13.19 -46.20 -13.86
N THR A 85 12.91 -46.79 -15.03
CA THR A 85 12.91 -48.25 -15.19
C THR A 85 14.25 -48.64 -15.82
N PRO A 86 15.10 -49.46 -15.18
CA PRO A 86 16.34 -49.92 -15.82
C PRO A 86 15.98 -50.88 -16.95
N MET A 87 16.49 -50.56 -18.14
CA MET A 87 16.42 -51.38 -19.34
C MET A 87 17.07 -52.74 -19.06
N ALA A 88 16.30 -53.80 -19.33
CA ALA A 88 16.63 -55.19 -19.00
C ALA A 88 17.84 -55.73 -19.79
N ASP A 89 18.65 -56.55 -19.10
CA ASP A 89 19.62 -57.49 -19.68
C ASP A 89 18.96 -58.40 -20.73
N GLY A 90 19.63 -58.54 -21.88
CA GLY A 90 19.30 -59.47 -22.96
C GLY A 90 20.44 -59.63 -23.94
#